data_AF-A0A7V7XLU4-F1
#
_entry.id   AF-A0A7V7XLU4-F1
#
_cell.length_a   1.000
_cell.length_b   1.000
_cell.length_c   1.000
_cell.angle_alpha   90.00
_cell.angle_beta   90.00
_cell.angle_gamma   90.00
#
_symmetry.space_group_name_H-M   'P 1'
#
loop_
_entity.id
_entity.type
_entity.pdbx_description
1 polymer ?
#
loop_
_entity_poly.entity_id
_entity_poly.type
_entity_poly.pdbx_seq_one_letter_code
_entity_poly.pdbx_strand_id
1 'polypeptide(L)'
;MRLEDVDIIEGGATGEPAYFEALQRAINGGEGWKFQGSYGRAMMAAIEEGYCLLGPQPAEDTWGSRIPSRTEVEPGTKGSREFVVARQGEAWAVRMEGIA
;
A
#
# COMPACT_ATOMS: atom_id res chain seq x y z
N MET A 1 -4.11 6.05 11.29
CA MET A 1 -4.60 4.68 11.02
C MET A 1 -5.76 4.33 11.94
N ARG A 2 -6.76 3.54 11.52
CA ARG A 2 -7.92 3.18 12.35
C ARG A 2 -7.75 1.81 13.01
N LEU A 3 -8.48 1.55 14.10
CA LEU A 3 -8.43 0.26 14.81
C LEU A 3 -8.94 -0.90 13.94
N GLU A 4 -10.00 -0.67 13.16
CA GLU A 4 -10.55 -1.64 12.21
C GLU A 4 -9.51 -2.12 11.19
N ASP A 5 -8.58 -1.23 10.80
CA ASP A 5 -7.52 -1.53 9.83
C ASP A 5 -6.50 -2.50 10.42
N VAL A 6 -6.20 -2.31 11.71
CA VAL A 6 -5.27 -3.15 12.46
C VAL A 6 -5.83 -4.57 12.53
N ASP A 7 -7.11 -4.69 12.89
CA ASP A 7 -7.78 -5.98 13.03
C ASP A 7 -7.88 -6.73 11.68
N ILE A 8 -8.14 -6.01 10.58
CA ILE A 8 -8.18 -6.61 9.23
C ILE A 8 -6.80 -7.11 8.80
N ILE A 9 -5.74 -6.33 9.05
CA ILE A 9 -4.38 -6.67 8.61
C ILE A 9 -3.84 -7.87 9.42
N GLU A 10 -4.04 -7.85 10.75
CA GLU A 10 -3.58 -8.94 11.63
C GLU A 10 -4.48 -10.18 11.56
N GLY A 11 -5.76 -10.01 11.21
CA GLY A 11 -6.73 -11.10 11.05
C GLY A 11 -6.46 -12.04 9.86
N GLY A 12 -5.58 -11.64 8.92
CA GLY A 12 -4.96 -12.56 7.96
C GLY A 12 -5.84 -13.03 6.79
N ALA A 13 -6.98 -12.37 6.52
CA ALA A 13 -7.82 -12.67 5.35
C ALA A 13 -7.21 -12.09 4.05
N THR A 14 -6.08 -12.66 3.63
CA THR A 14 -5.38 -12.25 2.40
C THR A 14 -6.21 -12.58 1.16
N GLY A 15 -6.18 -11.71 0.15
CA GLY A 15 -6.93 -11.89 -1.09
C GLY A 15 -8.30 -11.22 -1.14
N GLU A 16 -8.81 -10.72 -0.01
CA GLU A 16 -10.06 -9.95 0.01
C GLU A 16 -9.82 -8.45 -0.27
N PRO A 17 -10.75 -7.76 -0.96
CA PRO A 17 -10.62 -6.32 -1.19
C PRO A 17 -10.40 -5.50 0.07
N ALA A 18 -11.13 -5.80 1.15
CA ALA A 18 -11.03 -5.06 2.42
C ALA A 18 -9.61 -5.11 3.01
N TYR A 19 -8.90 -6.22 2.84
CA TYR A 19 -7.52 -6.37 3.30
C TYR A 19 -6.58 -5.41 2.56
N PHE A 20 -6.64 -5.37 1.23
CA PHE A 20 -5.81 -4.47 0.44
C PHE A 20 -6.20 -3.00 0.61
N GLU A 21 -7.46 -2.69 0.88
CA GLU A 21 -7.88 -1.33 1.25
C GLU A 21 -7.30 -0.89 2.59
N ALA A 22 -7.26 -1.79 3.57
CA ALA A 22 -6.64 -1.53 4.86
C ALA A 22 -5.13 -1.25 4.71
N LEU A 23 -4.44 -2.07 3.91
CA LEU A 23 -3.04 -1.83 3.57
C LEU A 23 -2.86 -0.51 2.83
N GLN A 24 -3.71 -0.19 1.85
CA GLN A 24 -3.62 1.06 1.10
C GLN A 24 -3.79 2.29 2.00
N ARG A 25 -4.71 2.25 2.97
CA ARG A 25 -4.86 3.32 3.99
C ARG A 25 -3.61 3.46 4.85
N ALA A 26 -3.04 2.34 5.29
CA ALA A 26 -1.79 2.34 6.05
C ALA A 26 -0.60 2.92 5.25
N ILE A 27 -0.49 2.55 3.97
CA ILE A 27 0.53 3.06 3.05
C ILE A 27 0.36 4.56 2.80
N ASN A 28 -0.86 5.01 2.51
CA ASN A 28 -1.14 6.42 2.23
C ASN A 28 -0.89 7.31 3.46
N GLY A 29 -1.20 6.81 4.65
CA GLY A 29 -0.98 7.53 5.90
C GLY A 29 0.49 7.64 6.32
N GLY A 30 1.40 6.86 5.72
CA GLY A 30 2.83 6.89 6.02
C GLY A 30 3.22 6.28 7.37
N GLU A 31 2.37 6.39 8.40
CA GLU A 31 2.60 5.83 9.74
C GLU A 31 2.74 4.30 9.72
N GLY A 32 2.11 3.62 8.75
CA GLY A 32 2.24 2.18 8.54
C GLY A 32 3.70 1.71 8.46
N TRP A 33 4.58 2.53 7.87
CA TRP A 33 5.99 2.22 7.65
C TRP A 33 6.83 2.24 8.94
N LYS A 34 6.30 2.85 10.00
CA LYS A 34 6.92 2.90 11.33
C LYS A 34 6.61 1.69 12.21
N PHE A 35 5.73 0.80 11.75
CA PHE A 35 5.47 -0.46 12.44
C PHE A 35 6.47 -1.52 11.98
N GLN A 36 7.34 -1.93 12.91
CA GLN A 36 8.24 -3.06 12.68
C GLN A 36 7.44 -4.37 12.56
N GLY A 37 7.90 -5.29 11.72
CA GLY A 37 7.37 -6.67 11.69
C GLY A 37 6.48 -7.00 10.49
N SER A 38 5.31 -7.59 10.74
CA SER A 38 4.34 -8.09 9.74
C SER A 38 3.86 -6.99 8.80
N TYR A 39 3.55 -5.81 9.35
CA TYR A 39 2.96 -4.66 8.63
C TYR A 39 3.80 -4.20 7.44
N GLY A 40 5.06 -3.83 7.67
CA GLY A 40 5.96 -3.38 6.60
C GLY A 40 6.10 -4.42 5.48
N ARG A 41 6.19 -5.71 5.85
CA ARG A 41 6.29 -6.79 4.86
C ARG A 41 4.99 -6.99 4.09
N ALA A 42 3.84 -6.91 4.74
CA ALA A 42 2.53 -7.02 4.10
C ALA A 42 2.28 -5.89 3.11
N MET A 43 2.59 -4.65 3.50
CA MET A 43 2.50 -3.47 2.61
C MET A 43 3.44 -3.60 1.41
N MET A 44 4.70 -3.98 1.65
CA MET A 44 5.65 -4.21 0.55
C MET A 44 5.18 -5.31 -0.38
N ALA A 45 4.76 -6.47 0.14
CA ALA A 45 4.27 -7.57 -0.69
C ALA A 45 3.08 -7.14 -1.56
N ALA A 46 2.10 -6.43 -0.99
CA ALA A 46 0.95 -5.92 -1.75
C ALA A 46 1.35 -4.93 -2.85
N ILE A 47 2.36 -4.08 -2.62
CA ILE A 47 2.92 -3.19 -3.66
C ILE A 47 3.65 -3.99 -4.74
N GLU A 48 4.47 -4.96 -4.36
CA GLU A 48 5.26 -5.77 -5.29
C GLU A 48 4.39 -6.66 -6.17
N GLU A 49 3.30 -7.16 -5.63
CA GLU A 49 2.26 -7.94 -6.33
C GLU A 49 1.31 -7.05 -7.15
N GLY A 50 1.29 -5.74 -6.89
CA GLY A 50 0.50 -4.77 -7.65
C GLY A 50 -0.95 -4.65 -7.18
N TYR A 51 -1.25 -5.06 -5.96
CA TYR A 51 -2.54 -4.80 -5.31
C TYR A 51 -2.63 -3.37 -4.76
N CYS A 52 -1.51 -2.77 -4.35
CA CYS A 52 -1.47 -1.43 -3.75
C CYS A 52 -0.49 -0.50 -4.46
N LEU A 53 -0.76 0.81 -4.38
CA LEU A 53 0.11 1.89 -4.81
C LEU A 53 1.00 2.36 -3.65
N LEU A 54 2.17 2.90 -3.96
CA LEU A 54 2.92 3.74 -3.01
C LEU A 54 2.09 4.95 -2.60
N GLY A 55 2.35 5.49 -1.40
CA GLY A 55 1.58 6.61 -0.86
C GLY A 55 1.66 7.89 -1.71
N PRO A 56 0.75 8.86 -1.50
CA PRO A 56 0.76 10.12 -2.25
C PRO A 56 1.90 11.04 -1.84
N GLN A 57 2.52 10.80 -0.68
CA GLN A 57 3.66 11.55 -0.15
C GLN A 57 4.79 10.58 0.22
N PRO A 58 6.05 11.03 0.19
CA PRO A 58 7.17 10.24 0.68
C PRO A 58 6.99 9.92 2.17
N ALA A 59 7.48 8.76 2.60
CA ALA A 59 7.47 8.34 3.99
C ALA A 59 8.86 7.87 4.42
N GLU A 60 9.01 7.60 5.71
CA GLU A 60 10.22 6.97 6.28
C GLU A 60 9.81 5.70 7.00
N ASP A 61 10.57 4.64 6.79
CA ASP A 61 10.40 3.40 7.54
C ASP A 61 10.94 3.53 8.97
N THR A 62 10.78 2.45 9.74
CA THR A 62 11.22 2.45 11.15
C THR A 62 12.74 2.57 11.32
N TRP A 63 13.52 2.32 10.26
CA TRP A 63 14.97 2.39 10.26
C TRP A 63 15.51 3.69 9.66
N GLY A 64 14.62 4.63 9.30
CA GLY A 64 14.98 5.91 8.67
C GLY A 64 15.23 5.80 7.17
N SER A 65 14.89 4.69 6.53
CA SER A 65 14.96 4.56 5.07
C SER A 65 13.80 5.30 4.43
N ARG A 66 14.09 6.08 3.39
CA ARG A 66 13.08 6.82 2.63
C ARG A 66 12.29 5.91 1.70
N ILE A 67 10.96 5.99 1.79
CA ILE A 67 10.00 5.39 0.88
C ILE A 67 9.51 6.47 -0.10
N PRO A 68 9.63 6.29 -1.42
CA PRO A 68 9.16 7.26 -2.40
C PRO A 68 7.64 7.31 -2.45
N SER A 69 7.10 8.44 -2.90
CA SER A 69 5.69 8.56 -3.31
C SER A 69 5.42 7.89 -4.66
N ARG A 70 4.15 7.58 -4.96
CA ARG A 70 3.75 7.01 -6.26
C ARG A 70 4.07 7.86 -7.48
N THR A 71 4.31 9.16 -7.30
CA THR A 71 4.69 10.08 -8.38
C THR A 71 6.20 10.24 -8.56
N GLU A 72 7.00 9.64 -7.69
CA GLU A 72 8.48 9.68 -7.78
C GLU A 72 9.07 8.42 -8.42
N VAL A 73 8.25 7.39 -8.61
CA VAL A 73 8.65 6.16 -9.29
C VAL A 73 8.27 6.25 -10.76
N GLU A 74 9.05 5.57 -11.61
CA GLU A 74 8.77 5.53 -13.05
C GLU A 74 7.42 4.84 -13.30
N PRO A 75 6.56 5.38 -14.19
CA PRO A 75 5.31 4.74 -14.58
C PRO A 75 5.53 3.30 -15.05
N GLY A 76 4.71 2.38 -14.55
CA GLY A 76 4.78 0.96 -14.86
C GLY A 76 5.74 0.16 -13.97
N THR A 77 6.43 0.81 -13.03
CA THR A 77 7.23 0.13 -12.00
C THR A 77 6.45 -0.08 -10.71
N LYS A 78 6.97 -0.95 -9.82
CA LYS A 78 6.33 -1.28 -8.54
C LYS A 78 5.90 -0.02 -7.79
N GLY A 79 4.65 -0.01 -7.34
CA GLY A 79 4.07 1.12 -6.59
C GLY A 79 3.54 2.28 -7.43
N SER A 80 3.76 2.29 -8.74
CA SER A 80 3.09 3.21 -9.68
C SER A 80 1.66 2.77 -9.97
N ARG A 81 0.83 3.72 -10.44
CA ARG A 81 -0.56 3.45 -10.83
C ARG A 81 -0.62 2.48 -12.01
N GLU A 82 0.21 2.70 -13.02
CA GLU A 82 0.25 1.92 -14.26
C GLU A 82 0.60 0.46 -14.00
N PHE A 83 1.45 0.20 -13.01
CA PHE A 83 1.77 -1.16 -12.59
C PHE A 83 0.57 -1.88 -11.97
N VAL A 84 -0.21 -1.18 -11.13
CA VAL A 84 -1.46 -1.71 -10.57
C VAL A 84 -2.50 -1.94 -11.68
N VAL A 85 -2.63 -1.02 -12.63
CA VAL A 85 -3.52 -1.19 -13.80
C VAL A 85 -3.13 -2.43 -14.62
N ALA A 86 -1.83 -2.63 -14.87
CA ALA A 86 -1.35 -3.78 -15.62
C ALA A 86 -1.60 -5.12 -14.92
N ARG A 87 -1.63 -5.14 -13.58
CA ARG A 87 -1.82 -6.34 -12.76
C ARG A 87 -3.30 -6.64 -12.50
N GLN A 88 -4.04 -5.63 -12.07
CA GLN A 88 -5.39 -5.75 -11.49
C GLN A 88 -6.49 -5.07 -12.32
N GLY A 89 -6.11 -4.27 -13.31
CA GLY A 89 -7.03 -3.51 -14.16
C GLY A 89 -7.38 -2.12 -13.62
N GLU A 90 -7.95 -1.30 -14.51
CA GLU A 90 -8.26 0.11 -14.27
C GLU A 90 -9.22 0.33 -13.10
N ALA A 91 -10.28 -0.49 -13.00
CA ALA A 91 -11.28 -0.36 -11.94
C ALA A 91 -10.68 -0.56 -10.54
N TRP A 92 -9.71 -1.47 -10.42
CA TRP A 92 -9.00 -1.69 -9.16
C TRP A 92 -8.07 -0.54 -8.83
N ALA A 93 -7.30 -0.05 -9.81
CA ALA A 93 -6.39 1.07 -9.60
C ALA A 93 -7.14 2.33 -9.13
N VAL A 94 -8.26 2.66 -9.78
CA VAL A 94 -9.13 3.78 -9.38
C VAL A 94 -9.67 3.61 -7.95
N ARG A 95 -10.05 2.38 -7.59
CA ARG A 95 -10.52 2.07 -6.23
C ARG A 95 -9.43 2.35 -5.20
N MET A 96 -8.21 1.87 -5.42
CA MET A 96 -7.09 2.06 -4.49
C MET A 96 -6.60 3.52 -4.45
N GLU A 97 -6.64 4.23 -5.57
CA GLU A 97 -6.28 5.65 -5.67
C GLU A 97 -7.27 6.54 -4.90
N GLY A 98 -8.56 6.18 -4.88
CA GLY A 98 -9.61 6.89 -4.15
C GLY A 98 -9.60 6.69 -2.63
N ILE A 99 -8.68 5.88 -2.11
CA ILE A 99 -8.56 5.63 -0.67
C ILE A 99 -7.78 6.78 -0.02
N ALA A 100 -8.42 7.47 0.93
CA ALA A 100 -7.83 8.53 1.75
C ALA A 100 -7.17 7.98 3.02
#